data_AF-A0A673IIS9-F1
#
_entry.id   AF-A0A673IIS9-F1
#
_cell.length_a   1.000
_cell.length_b   1.000
_cell.length_c   1.000
_cell.angle_alpha   90.00
_cell.angle_beta   90.00
_cell.angle_gamma   90.00
#
_symmetry.space_group_name_H-M   'P 1'
#
loop_
_entity.id
_entity.type
_entity.pdbx_description
1 polymer ?
#
loop_
_entity_poly.entity_id
_entity_poly.type
_entity_poly.pdbx_seq_one_letter_code
_entity_poly.pdbx_strand_id
1 'polypeptide(L)'
;MWVSLAGAVLCCVVMFVINWWAALLTNVIVLALYIYVSYKKPDVNWGSSTQALMYNKALTHSLHLTGVEDHIKNFRPQCLVMSGYPNSRPALLYLVHAFTKNVGLMVCGHVRTGFRRPNYKDMMNEQVRYQRWLLKTQIKAFYTPVFADDLRQGAQYLLQTTGLGRLKPNTLVFGFKNNWRNGEMKDVETYINTIHDAFDLQFGVVLLRLKEGLDISHIQDEIQTSQEKAPGMKDLLVSINIKDFDSDSSKPSSKSTSCQSSPLIFRDTKKPPMQLSPADEKLLTASQQFQKKQSKGTIDVWWLFDDGGLTLLIPYLLTNKNKWRDCKIRVFIGGKINRIDHDLSIHCKKMFEEMIEPYRLNEDDMEQEAAEKLKAEEPWRITDNELELYRAKSNRQIRLNELLKEHSSTANLIVITMPLARKGTVSSALYMTWLDTLTKDLPPILLVRGNHQSVLTFYS
;
A
#
# COMPACT_ATOMS: atom_id res chain seq x y z
N MET A 1 -39.50 12.69 22.11
CA MET A 1 -38.35 12.65 23.05
C MET A 1 -38.70 13.22 24.42
N TRP A 2 -39.31 14.40 24.52
CA TRP A 2 -39.65 15.03 25.82
C TRP A 2 -40.61 14.22 26.71
N VAL A 3 -41.64 13.62 26.14
CA VAL A 3 -42.59 12.76 26.90
C VAL A 3 -41.88 11.52 27.47
N SER A 4 -40.99 10.89 26.71
CA SER A 4 -40.21 9.73 27.16
C SER A 4 -39.21 10.10 28.27
N LEU A 5 -38.58 11.28 28.17
CA LEU A 5 -37.68 11.79 29.20
C LEU A 5 -38.44 12.09 30.50
N ALA A 6 -39.59 12.77 30.40
CA ALA A 6 -40.44 13.06 31.55
C ALA A 6 -40.94 11.77 32.23
N GLY A 7 -41.34 10.76 31.44
CA GLY A 7 -41.73 9.45 31.95
C GLY A 7 -40.58 8.71 32.65
N ALA A 8 -39.37 8.75 32.11
CA ALA A 8 -38.19 8.12 32.72
C ALA A 8 -37.81 8.80 34.05
N VAL A 9 -37.86 10.14 34.10
CA VAL A 9 -37.60 10.91 35.32
C VAL A 9 -38.66 10.62 36.38
N LEU A 10 -39.95 10.64 36.02
CA LEU A 10 -41.03 10.31 36.93
C LEU A 10 -40.91 8.89 37.50
N CYS A 11 -40.57 7.92 36.64
CA CYS A 11 -40.33 6.53 37.06
C CYS A 11 -39.17 6.42 38.06
N CYS A 12 -38.06 7.12 37.81
CA CYS A 12 -36.93 7.15 38.74
C CYS A 12 -37.32 7.78 40.09
N VAL A 13 -38.05 8.91 40.07
CA VAL A 13 -38.51 9.60 41.28
C VAL A 13 -39.41 8.70 42.12
N VAL A 14 -40.41 8.05 41.50
CA VAL A 14 -41.31 7.12 42.20
C VAL A 14 -40.53 5.93 42.78
N MET A 15 -39.53 5.40 42.07
CA MET A 15 -38.68 4.31 42.56
C MET A 15 -37.93 4.69 43.86
N PHE A 16 -37.42 5.92 43.95
CA PHE A 16 -36.76 6.44 45.15
C PHE A 16 -37.74 6.72 46.30
N VAL A 17 -38.98 7.15 45.99
CA VAL A 17 -40.02 7.39 47.01
C VAL A 17 -40.50 6.09 47.66
N ILE A 18 -40.58 4.98 46.91
CA ILE A 18 -41.00 3.68 47.44
C ILE A 18 -39.91 3.06 48.34
N ASN A 19 -38.67 2.95 47.84
CA ASN A 19 -37.57 2.37 48.61
C ASN A 19 -36.21 2.88 48.11
N TRP A 20 -35.64 3.85 48.82
CA TRP A 20 -34.44 4.56 48.40
C TRP A 20 -33.18 3.68 48.32
N TRP A 21 -32.99 2.71 49.23
CA TRP A 21 -31.77 1.89 49.26
C TRP A 21 -31.80 0.81 48.16
N ALA A 22 -32.96 0.20 47.93
CA ALA A 22 -33.15 -0.74 46.84
C ALA A 22 -33.03 -0.04 45.48
N ALA A 23 -33.60 1.17 45.34
CA ALA A 23 -33.51 1.97 44.12
C ALA A 23 -32.06 2.38 43.79
N LEU A 24 -31.26 2.70 44.80
CA LEU A 24 -29.84 3.00 44.61
C LEU A 24 -29.07 1.76 44.14
N LEU A 25 -29.31 0.60 44.76
CA LEU A 25 -28.67 -0.66 44.37
C LEU A 25 -29.02 -1.06 42.93
N THR A 26 -30.29 -0.96 42.52
CA THR A 26 -30.70 -1.30 41.14
C THR A 26 -30.06 -0.38 40.11
N ASN A 27 -30.02 0.93 40.36
CA ASN A 27 -29.34 1.89 39.47
C ASN A 27 -27.85 1.61 39.35
N VAL A 28 -27.17 1.26 40.46
CA VAL A 28 -25.76 0.87 40.44
C VAL A 28 -25.54 -0.41 39.62
N ILE A 29 -26.40 -1.42 39.78
CA ILE A 29 -26.32 -2.66 38.99
C ILE A 29 -26.55 -2.37 37.50
N VAL A 30 -27.56 -1.57 37.15
CA VAL A 30 -27.85 -1.20 35.75
C VAL A 30 -26.69 -0.41 35.16
N LEU A 31 -26.11 0.54 35.89
CA LEU A 31 -24.94 1.30 35.43
C LEU A 31 -23.72 0.39 35.27
N ALA A 32 -23.47 -0.53 36.21
CA ALA A 32 -22.36 -1.48 36.13
C ALA A 32 -22.52 -2.42 34.92
N LEU A 33 -23.73 -2.92 34.65
CA LEU A 33 -24.05 -3.71 33.46
C LEU A 33 -23.88 -2.88 32.18
N TYR A 34 -24.33 -1.63 32.18
CA TYR A 34 -24.15 -0.71 31.05
C TYR A 34 -22.66 -0.46 30.75
N ILE A 35 -21.85 -0.17 31.78
CA ILE A 35 -20.40 0.02 31.64
C ILE A 35 -19.74 -1.28 31.18
N TYR A 36 -20.12 -2.43 31.74
CA TYR A 36 -19.60 -3.74 31.36
C TYR A 36 -19.85 -4.04 29.87
N VAL A 37 -21.08 -3.83 29.38
CA VAL A 37 -21.44 -4.03 27.97
C VAL A 37 -20.73 -3.01 27.07
N SER A 38 -20.68 -1.74 27.48
CA SER A 38 -20.04 -0.66 26.70
C SER A 38 -18.52 -0.85 26.56
N TYR A 39 -17.86 -1.33 27.61
CA TYR A 39 -16.41 -1.53 27.63
C TYR A 39 -16.00 -2.85 26.97
N LYS A 40 -16.67 -3.96 27.32
CA LYS A 40 -16.26 -5.28 26.86
C LYS A 40 -16.71 -5.59 25.43
N LYS A 41 -17.78 -4.95 24.94
CA LYS A 41 -18.39 -5.15 23.61
C LYS A 41 -18.33 -6.64 23.18
N PRO A 42 -18.90 -7.57 23.97
CA PRO A 42 -18.79 -8.98 23.66
C PRO A 42 -19.34 -9.27 22.25
N ASP A 43 -18.63 -10.08 21.47
CA ASP A 43 -19.13 -10.56 20.18
C ASP A 43 -20.24 -11.58 20.45
N VAL A 44 -21.48 -11.12 20.47
CA VAL A 44 -22.66 -11.94 20.78
C VAL A 44 -23.35 -12.36 19.48
N ASN A 45 -23.50 -13.66 19.27
CA ASN A 45 -23.99 -14.28 18.02
C ASN A 45 -25.53 -14.25 17.83
N TRP A 46 -26.29 -13.49 18.62
CA TRP A 46 -27.77 -13.44 18.60
C TRP A 46 -28.37 -12.59 17.45
N GLY A 47 -27.75 -12.60 16.28
CA GLY A 47 -28.28 -11.92 15.09
C GLY A 47 -27.96 -10.41 15.04
N SER A 48 -27.85 -9.94 13.81
CA SER A 48 -27.29 -8.70 13.25
C SER A 48 -27.68 -7.33 13.86
N SER A 49 -28.38 -7.20 14.98
CA SER A 49 -28.91 -5.88 15.43
C SER A 49 -27.82 -4.82 15.65
N THR A 50 -26.70 -5.20 16.29
CA THR A 50 -25.56 -4.28 16.46
C THR A 50 -24.85 -4.01 15.14
N GLN A 51 -24.71 -5.01 14.27
CA GLN A 51 -24.11 -4.86 12.94
C GLN A 51 -24.95 -3.94 12.03
N ALA A 52 -26.28 -4.07 12.05
CA ALA A 52 -27.20 -3.22 11.32
C ALA A 52 -27.10 -1.76 11.80
N LEU A 53 -26.98 -1.54 13.12
CA LEU A 53 -26.75 -0.20 13.67
C LEU A 53 -25.40 0.36 13.22
N MET A 54 -24.33 -0.44 13.21
CA MET A 54 -23.02 0.01 12.74
C MET A 54 -23.04 0.37 11.26
N TYR A 55 -23.73 -0.42 10.44
CA TYR A 55 -23.93 -0.14 9.02
C TYR A 55 -24.66 1.18 8.81
N ASN A 56 -25.80 1.38 9.48
CA ASN A 56 -26.58 2.62 9.37
C ASN A 56 -25.79 3.85 9.84
N LYS A 57 -25.02 3.73 10.92
CA LYS A 57 -24.11 4.80 11.38
C LYS A 57 -23.03 5.11 10.35
N ALA A 58 -22.36 4.08 9.81
CA ALA A 58 -21.32 4.26 8.80
C ALA A 58 -21.87 4.93 7.53
N LEU A 59 -23.05 4.51 7.07
CA LEU A 59 -23.73 5.09 5.91
C LEU A 59 -24.08 6.56 6.16
N THR A 60 -24.73 6.86 7.28
CA THR A 60 -25.14 8.22 7.65
C THR A 60 -23.93 9.15 7.75
N HIS A 61 -22.85 8.71 8.41
CA HIS A 61 -21.62 9.49 8.51
C HIS A 61 -20.93 9.70 7.15
N SER A 62 -20.96 8.70 6.26
CA SER A 62 -20.39 8.81 4.91
C SER A 62 -21.18 9.80 4.04
N LEU A 63 -22.51 9.81 4.18
CA LEU A 63 -23.38 10.79 3.50
C LEU A 63 -23.16 12.20 4.03
N HIS A 64 -23.08 12.39 5.36
CA HIS A 64 -22.76 13.70 5.94
C HIS A 64 -21.42 14.25 5.47
N LEU A 65 -20.40 13.39 5.36
CA LEU A 65 -19.09 13.80 4.84
C LEU A 65 -19.17 14.37 3.43
N THR A 66 -20.14 13.92 2.62
CA THR A 66 -20.32 14.38 1.23
C THR A 66 -20.79 15.84 1.16
N GLY A 67 -21.52 16.32 2.17
CA GLY A 67 -21.96 17.71 2.26
C GLY A 67 -20.91 18.70 2.78
N VAL A 68 -19.71 18.25 3.13
CA VAL A 68 -18.62 19.12 3.63
C VAL A 68 -17.80 19.67 2.45
N GLU A 69 -17.52 20.98 2.49
CA GLU A 69 -16.67 21.65 1.50
C GLU A 69 -15.20 21.29 1.66
N ASP A 70 -14.48 21.26 0.53
CA ASP A 70 -13.05 20.99 0.52
C ASP A 70 -12.28 22.23 0.98
N HIS A 71 -11.43 22.07 2.00
CA HIS A 71 -10.54 23.13 2.46
C HIS A 71 -9.11 22.61 2.52
N ILE A 72 -8.14 23.43 2.13
CA ILE A 72 -6.72 23.05 2.06
C ILE A 72 -6.21 22.50 3.40
N LYS A 73 -6.60 23.12 4.52
CA LYS A 73 -6.27 22.67 5.89
C LYS A 73 -6.82 21.27 6.23
N ASN A 74 -7.85 20.82 5.51
CA ASN A 74 -8.49 19.53 5.70
C ASN A 74 -7.95 18.47 4.73
N PHE A 75 -6.98 18.80 3.88
CA PHE A 75 -6.37 17.80 3.00
C PHE A 75 -5.80 16.64 3.82
N ARG A 76 -6.09 15.41 3.39
CA ARG A 76 -5.55 14.18 3.95
C ARG A 76 -5.07 13.31 2.80
N PRO A 77 -3.87 12.71 2.89
CA PRO A 77 -3.45 11.73 1.91
C PRO A 77 -4.35 10.50 2.03
N GLN A 78 -5.17 10.26 1.01
CA GLN A 78 -6.00 9.07 0.86
C GLN A 78 -5.31 8.18 -0.17
N CYS A 79 -4.68 7.11 0.28
CA CYS A 79 -3.76 6.34 -0.54
C CYS A 79 -4.39 5.06 -1.10
N LEU A 80 -4.32 4.90 -2.42
CA LEU A 80 -4.50 3.63 -3.10
C LEU A 80 -3.11 3.00 -3.26
N VAL A 81 -2.85 1.91 -2.55
CA VAL A 81 -1.57 1.21 -2.52
C VAL A 81 -1.65 -0.01 -3.41
N MET A 82 -0.85 -0.06 -4.47
CA MET A 82 -0.74 -1.22 -5.35
C MET A 82 0.17 -2.27 -4.70
N SER A 83 -0.33 -2.91 -3.63
CA SER A 83 0.43 -3.93 -2.90
C SER A 83 0.51 -5.24 -3.65
N GLY A 84 -0.48 -5.54 -4.52
CA GLY A 84 -0.76 -6.92 -4.87
C GLY A 84 -1.31 -7.65 -3.64
N TYR A 85 -0.88 -8.89 -3.42
CA TYR A 85 -1.21 -9.56 -2.17
C TYR A 85 -0.59 -8.81 -0.96
N PRO A 86 -1.38 -8.47 0.08
CA PRO A 86 -0.89 -7.68 1.22
C PRO A 86 0.30 -8.27 1.98
N ASN A 87 0.43 -9.60 1.97
CA ASN A 87 1.55 -10.33 2.54
C ASN A 87 2.83 -10.22 1.69
N SER A 88 2.74 -10.12 0.37
CA SER A 88 3.91 -10.16 -0.53
C SER A 88 4.77 -8.90 -0.51
N ARG A 89 4.23 -7.73 -0.11
CA ARG A 89 4.99 -6.44 -0.09
C ARG A 89 4.82 -5.67 1.21
N PRO A 90 5.21 -6.24 2.37
CA PRO A 90 4.86 -5.67 3.67
C PRO A 90 5.51 -4.31 3.93
N ALA A 91 6.71 -4.05 3.38
CA ALA A 91 7.40 -2.76 3.56
C ALA A 91 6.57 -1.58 3.04
N LEU A 92 5.97 -1.75 1.86
CA LEU A 92 5.11 -0.75 1.24
C LEU A 92 3.90 -0.47 2.13
N LEU A 93 3.24 -1.53 2.63
CA LEU A 93 2.10 -1.39 3.53
C LEU A 93 2.49 -0.69 4.83
N TYR A 94 3.59 -1.07 5.47
CA TYR A 94 4.01 -0.48 6.73
C TYR A 94 4.40 0.99 6.61
N LEU A 95 5.07 1.37 5.52
CA LEU A 95 5.43 2.76 5.27
C LEU A 95 4.19 3.61 5.01
N VAL A 96 3.27 3.16 4.14
CA VAL A 96 2.04 3.91 3.85
C VAL A 96 1.13 3.98 5.08
N HIS A 97 1.03 2.88 5.83
CA HIS A 97 0.30 2.87 7.09
C HIS A 97 0.87 3.89 8.08
N ALA A 98 2.19 4.12 8.09
CA ALA A 98 2.81 5.07 9.01
C ALA A 98 2.25 6.50 8.83
N PHE A 99 2.11 7.01 7.60
CA PHE A 99 1.60 8.38 7.40
C PHE A 99 0.07 8.47 7.24
N THR A 100 -0.62 7.37 6.91
CA THR A 100 -2.10 7.35 6.80
C THR A 100 -2.82 7.02 8.11
N LYS A 101 -2.16 6.36 9.08
CA LYS A 101 -2.80 5.89 10.33
C LYS A 101 -3.51 7.02 11.09
N ASN A 102 -4.83 6.87 11.24
CA ASN A 102 -5.74 7.82 11.90
C ASN A 102 -5.79 9.22 11.26
N VAL A 103 -5.29 9.36 10.03
CA VAL A 103 -5.21 10.63 9.31
C VAL A 103 -5.99 10.55 8.00
N GLY A 104 -5.79 9.47 7.23
CA GLY A 104 -6.41 9.30 5.92
C GLY A 104 -6.79 7.85 5.64
N LEU A 105 -7.51 7.68 4.54
CA LEU A 105 -7.91 6.37 4.01
C LEU A 105 -6.69 5.65 3.41
N MET A 106 -6.59 4.34 3.64
CA MET A 106 -5.65 3.46 2.95
C MET A 106 -6.44 2.31 2.32
N VAL A 107 -6.28 2.14 1.02
CA VAL A 107 -6.85 1.01 0.26
C VAL A 107 -5.73 0.23 -0.39
N CYS A 108 -5.64 -1.06 -0.11
CA CYS A 108 -4.73 -2.00 -0.75
C CYS A 108 -5.40 -2.54 -2.02
N GLY A 109 -4.93 -2.07 -3.17
CA GLY A 109 -5.33 -2.53 -4.49
C GLY A 109 -4.53 -3.76 -4.92
N HIS A 110 -5.23 -4.73 -5.50
CA HIS A 110 -4.61 -5.90 -6.11
C HIS A 110 -5.23 -6.15 -7.49
N VAL A 111 -4.40 -6.08 -8.52
CA VAL A 111 -4.78 -6.44 -9.89
C VAL A 111 -4.34 -7.88 -10.14
N ARG A 112 -5.32 -8.78 -10.36
CA ARG A 112 -5.05 -10.14 -10.82
C ARG A 112 -5.06 -10.15 -12.35
N THR A 113 -3.90 -10.40 -12.92
CA THR A 113 -3.72 -10.63 -14.36
C THR A 113 -4.00 -12.08 -14.67
N GLY A 114 -4.90 -12.37 -15.60
CA GLY A 114 -5.23 -13.75 -15.96
C GLY A 114 -5.99 -13.86 -17.28
N PHE A 115 -5.45 -14.63 -18.21
CA PHE A 115 -5.95 -14.74 -19.58
C PHE A 115 -7.11 -15.74 -19.77
N ARG A 116 -7.43 -16.56 -18.76
CA ARG A 116 -8.49 -17.59 -18.87
C ARG A 116 -9.43 -17.54 -17.67
N ARG A 117 -10.74 -17.54 -17.98
CA ARG A 117 -11.91 -17.64 -17.09
C ARG A 117 -11.63 -17.23 -15.63
N PRO A 118 -11.79 -15.95 -15.27
CA PRO A 118 -11.53 -15.49 -13.91
C PRO A 118 -12.40 -16.23 -12.89
N ASN A 119 -11.76 -16.80 -11.86
CA ASN A 119 -12.48 -17.43 -10.76
C ASN A 119 -12.92 -16.37 -9.74
N TYR A 120 -14.10 -15.79 -9.96
CA TYR A 120 -14.67 -14.79 -9.07
C TYR A 120 -14.97 -15.31 -7.66
N LYS A 121 -15.27 -16.62 -7.51
CA LYS A 121 -15.54 -17.21 -6.20
C LYS A 121 -14.28 -17.20 -5.34
N ASP A 122 -13.14 -17.57 -5.91
CA ASP A 122 -11.86 -17.57 -5.21
C ASP A 122 -11.43 -16.16 -4.84
N MET A 123 -11.62 -15.17 -5.73
CA MET A 123 -11.32 -13.77 -5.45
C MET A 123 -12.12 -13.24 -4.25
N MET A 124 -13.41 -13.57 -4.15
CA MET A 124 -14.23 -13.15 -3.01
C MET A 124 -13.75 -13.80 -1.70
N ASN A 125 -13.39 -15.08 -1.74
CA ASN A 125 -12.83 -15.78 -0.58
C ASN A 125 -11.48 -15.18 -0.15
N GLU A 126 -10.61 -14.89 -1.10
CA GLU A 126 -9.34 -14.20 -0.87
C GLU A 126 -9.54 -12.80 -0.32
N GLN A 127 -10.53 -12.05 -0.81
CA GLN A 127 -10.84 -10.71 -0.29
C GLN A 127 -11.12 -10.74 1.20
N VAL A 128 -11.97 -11.67 1.63
CA VAL A 128 -12.29 -11.84 3.04
C VAL A 128 -11.06 -12.34 3.82
N ARG A 129 -10.27 -13.28 3.28
CA ARG A 129 -9.04 -13.79 3.91
C ARG A 129 -8.03 -12.67 4.16
N TYR A 130 -7.72 -11.86 3.15
CA TYR A 130 -6.74 -10.78 3.25
C TYR A 130 -7.25 -9.59 4.06
N GLN A 131 -8.56 -9.29 4.02
CA GLN A 131 -9.14 -8.30 4.91
C GLN A 131 -8.98 -8.71 6.38
N ARG A 132 -9.21 -9.99 6.72
CA ARG A 132 -8.93 -10.51 8.08
C ARG A 132 -7.45 -10.45 8.43
N TRP A 133 -6.56 -10.73 7.48
CA TRP A 133 -5.12 -10.62 7.69
C TRP A 133 -4.67 -9.19 8.01
N LEU A 134 -5.20 -8.19 7.30
CA LEU A 134 -4.95 -6.77 7.59
C LEU A 134 -5.43 -6.38 8.99
N LEU A 135 -6.62 -6.84 9.40
CA LEU A 135 -7.14 -6.61 10.75
C LEU A 135 -6.29 -7.28 11.83
N LYS A 136 -5.85 -8.53 11.59
CA LYS A 136 -4.97 -9.28 12.51
C LYS A 136 -3.61 -8.59 12.68
N THR A 137 -3.06 -8.02 11.60
CA THR A 137 -1.80 -7.27 11.61
C THR A 137 -1.93 -5.82 12.10
N GLN A 138 -3.14 -5.39 12.50
CA GLN A 138 -3.43 -4.03 12.98
C GLN A 138 -3.18 -2.94 11.92
N ILE A 139 -3.24 -3.29 10.65
CA ILE A 139 -3.17 -2.36 9.53
C ILE A 139 -4.59 -1.88 9.22
N LYS A 140 -4.82 -0.57 9.43
CA LYS A 140 -6.11 0.07 9.11
C LYS A 140 -6.19 0.36 7.61
N ALA A 141 -6.52 -0.67 6.82
CA ALA A 141 -6.69 -0.55 5.38
C ALA A 141 -7.87 -1.42 4.89
N PHE A 142 -8.46 -1.01 3.77
CA PHE A 142 -9.41 -1.82 3.01
C PHE A 142 -8.67 -2.58 1.91
N TYR A 143 -9.15 -3.77 1.55
CA TYR A 143 -8.59 -4.55 0.45
C TYR A 143 -9.58 -4.65 -0.72
N THR A 144 -9.10 -4.32 -1.92
CA THR A 144 -9.91 -4.29 -3.14
C THR A 144 -9.18 -5.03 -4.28
N PRO A 145 -9.55 -6.29 -4.54
CA PRO A 145 -9.04 -7.03 -5.69
C PRO A 145 -9.85 -6.72 -6.96
N VAL A 146 -9.18 -6.68 -8.11
CA VAL A 146 -9.80 -6.55 -9.44
C VAL A 146 -9.18 -7.55 -10.41
N PHE A 147 -9.99 -8.03 -11.36
CA PHE A 147 -9.50 -8.80 -12.51
C PHE A 147 -9.34 -7.87 -13.71
N ALA A 148 -8.18 -7.97 -14.38
CA ALA A 148 -7.90 -7.28 -15.62
C ALA A 148 -6.89 -8.08 -16.43
N ASP A 149 -6.76 -7.78 -17.72
CA ASP A 149 -5.78 -8.46 -18.57
C ASP A 149 -4.35 -7.97 -18.24
N ASP A 150 -4.21 -6.65 -18.08
CA ASP A 150 -2.95 -5.99 -17.77
C ASP A 150 -3.02 -5.16 -16.47
N LEU A 151 -1.86 -4.91 -15.86
CA LEU A 151 -1.73 -4.07 -14.67
C LEU A 151 -2.35 -2.68 -14.86
N ARG A 152 -2.11 -2.07 -16.03
CA ARG A 152 -2.58 -0.72 -16.36
C ARG A 152 -4.11 -0.63 -16.34
N GLN A 153 -4.79 -1.56 -17.02
CA GLN A 153 -6.24 -1.57 -17.09
C GLN A 153 -6.86 -1.82 -15.70
N GLY A 154 -6.32 -2.76 -14.94
CA GLY A 154 -6.79 -3.00 -13.57
C GLY A 154 -6.55 -1.81 -12.65
N ALA A 155 -5.42 -1.10 -12.81
CA ALA A 155 -5.16 0.13 -12.08
C ALA A 155 -6.14 1.25 -12.46
N GLN A 156 -6.52 1.39 -13.74
CA GLN A 156 -7.55 2.34 -14.16
C GLN A 156 -8.90 2.08 -13.49
N TYR A 157 -9.32 0.81 -13.40
CA TYR A 157 -10.54 0.44 -12.65
C TYR A 157 -10.45 0.91 -11.21
N LEU A 158 -9.34 0.63 -10.53
CA LEU A 158 -9.15 1.04 -9.15
C LEU A 158 -9.10 2.56 -8.98
N LEU A 159 -8.41 3.30 -9.86
CA LEU A 159 -8.29 4.75 -9.79
C LEU A 159 -9.66 5.45 -9.91
N GLN A 160 -10.55 4.94 -10.77
CA GLN A 160 -11.83 5.57 -11.04
C GLN A 160 -12.95 5.12 -10.09
N THR A 161 -12.93 3.86 -9.64
CA THR A 161 -14.07 3.25 -8.93
C THR A 161 -13.85 3.07 -7.43
N THR A 162 -12.62 3.18 -6.94
CA THR A 162 -12.34 2.91 -5.52
C THR A 162 -12.89 4.02 -4.61
N GLY A 163 -13.62 3.60 -3.58
CA GLY A 163 -14.10 4.47 -2.51
C GLY A 163 -15.56 4.89 -2.65
N LEU A 164 -16.08 5.61 -1.65
CA LEU A 164 -17.49 6.01 -1.56
C LEU A 164 -17.61 7.49 -1.19
N GLY A 165 -18.33 8.27 -1.99
CA GLY A 165 -18.50 9.71 -1.76
C GLY A 165 -17.15 10.42 -1.67
N ARG A 166 -16.86 11.05 -0.52
CA ARG A 166 -15.58 11.72 -0.20
C ARG A 166 -14.48 10.79 0.33
N LEU A 167 -14.81 9.55 0.68
CA LEU A 167 -13.85 8.52 1.09
C LEU A 167 -13.29 7.84 -0.15
N LYS A 168 -12.52 8.58 -0.94
CA LYS A 168 -11.90 8.12 -2.19
C LYS A 168 -10.40 8.41 -2.20
N PRO A 169 -9.58 7.50 -2.71
CA PRO A 169 -8.15 7.75 -2.84
C PRO A 169 -7.88 9.00 -3.71
N ASN A 170 -6.87 9.78 -3.31
CA ASN A 170 -6.35 10.94 -4.06
C ASN A 170 -4.86 10.79 -4.41
N THR A 171 -4.21 9.76 -3.86
CA THR A 171 -2.79 9.49 -4.07
C THR A 171 -2.61 8.01 -4.42
N LEU A 172 -1.98 7.73 -5.55
CA LEU A 172 -1.58 6.39 -5.97
C LEU A 172 -0.17 6.10 -5.43
N VAL A 173 0.00 4.96 -4.76
CA VAL A 173 1.27 4.52 -4.18
C VAL A 173 1.66 3.14 -4.71
N PHE A 174 2.86 3.01 -5.26
CA PHE A 174 3.34 1.75 -5.84
C PHE A 174 4.83 1.56 -5.59
N GLY A 175 5.26 0.30 -5.69
CA GLY A 175 6.67 -0.05 -5.61
C GLY A 175 7.42 0.27 -6.90
N PHE A 176 8.69 0.62 -6.79
CA PHE A 176 9.59 0.72 -7.93
C PHE A 176 9.83 -0.66 -8.56
N LYS A 177 9.78 -0.77 -9.90
CA LYS A 177 10.06 -2.03 -10.62
C LYS A 177 11.57 -2.23 -10.77
N ASN A 178 12.20 -2.91 -9.82
CA ASN A 178 13.66 -3.14 -9.83
C ASN A 178 14.13 -4.03 -11.00
N ASN A 179 13.31 -4.99 -11.45
CA ASN A 179 13.67 -5.96 -12.48
C ASN A 179 13.32 -5.51 -13.91
N TRP A 180 13.16 -4.21 -14.15
CA TRP A 180 12.71 -3.67 -15.44
C TRP A 180 13.64 -3.99 -16.62
N ARG A 181 14.94 -4.20 -16.37
CA ARG A 181 15.93 -4.56 -17.41
C ARG A 181 15.86 -6.02 -17.85
N ASN A 182 15.40 -6.90 -16.97
CA ASN A 182 15.41 -8.34 -17.19
C ASN A 182 14.04 -8.85 -17.70
N GLY A 183 13.00 -8.03 -17.59
CA GLY A 183 11.64 -8.36 -17.99
C GLY A 183 11.29 -7.85 -19.38
N GLU A 184 10.06 -8.13 -19.79
CA GLU A 184 9.51 -7.64 -21.06
C GLU A 184 9.32 -6.12 -21.03
N MET A 185 9.67 -5.43 -22.13
CA MET A 185 9.51 -3.97 -22.23
C MET A 185 8.05 -3.53 -22.19
N LYS A 186 7.13 -4.41 -22.63
CA LYS A 186 5.68 -4.19 -22.50
C LYS A 186 5.25 -3.97 -21.05
N ASP A 187 5.88 -4.64 -20.08
CA ASP A 187 5.61 -4.39 -18.66
C ASP A 187 6.08 -3.00 -18.22
N VAL A 188 7.20 -2.53 -18.76
CA VAL A 188 7.73 -1.20 -18.44
C VAL A 188 6.80 -0.14 -19.00
N GLU A 189 6.31 -0.34 -20.22
CA GLU A 189 5.34 0.54 -20.85
C GLU A 189 4.02 0.59 -20.07
N THR A 190 3.48 -0.57 -19.65
CA THR A 190 2.26 -0.61 -18.82
C THR A 190 2.47 0.06 -17.46
N TYR A 191 3.64 -0.14 -16.83
CA TYR A 191 4.00 0.50 -15.57
C TYR A 191 4.06 2.03 -15.69
N ILE A 192 4.81 2.56 -16.66
CA ILE A 192 4.95 4.00 -16.89
C ILE A 192 3.63 4.64 -17.30
N ASN A 193 2.87 4.00 -18.18
CA ASN A 193 1.57 4.50 -18.58
C ASN A 193 0.57 4.52 -17.42
N THR A 194 0.67 3.61 -16.45
CA THR A 194 -0.13 3.68 -15.21
C THR A 194 0.18 4.95 -14.41
N ILE A 195 1.44 5.38 -14.38
CA ILE A 195 1.85 6.64 -13.75
C ILE A 195 1.21 7.83 -14.47
N HIS A 196 1.27 7.84 -15.80
CA HIS A 196 0.67 8.91 -16.59
C HIS A 196 -0.84 8.97 -16.43
N ASP A 197 -1.53 7.84 -16.48
CA ASP A 197 -2.98 7.78 -16.29
C ASP A 197 -3.39 8.28 -14.88
N ALA A 198 -2.54 8.06 -13.85
CA ALA A 198 -2.76 8.64 -12.52
C ALA A 198 -2.63 10.18 -12.52
N PHE A 199 -1.64 10.73 -13.21
CA PHE A 199 -1.51 12.19 -13.36
C PHE A 199 -2.66 12.79 -14.16
N ASP A 200 -3.13 12.13 -15.21
CA ASP A 200 -4.27 12.57 -16.02
C ASP A 200 -5.53 12.68 -15.15
N LEU A 201 -5.73 11.73 -14.23
CA LEU A 201 -6.82 11.72 -13.23
C LEU A 201 -6.61 12.66 -12.03
N GLN A 202 -5.56 13.50 -12.04
CA GLN A 202 -5.23 14.43 -10.96
C GLN A 202 -4.91 13.76 -9.61
N PHE A 203 -4.34 12.55 -9.64
CA PHE A 203 -3.83 11.88 -8.45
C PHE A 203 -2.42 12.33 -8.14
N GLY A 204 -2.09 12.41 -6.84
CA GLY A 204 -0.70 12.38 -6.41
C GLY A 204 -0.09 11.00 -6.68
N VAL A 205 1.19 10.95 -7.01
CA VAL A 205 1.93 9.69 -7.23
C VAL A 205 3.05 9.58 -6.20
N VAL A 206 3.18 8.39 -5.61
CA VAL A 206 4.25 8.05 -4.69
C VAL A 206 4.89 6.72 -5.09
N LEU A 207 6.20 6.73 -5.31
CA LEU A 207 7.00 5.54 -5.59
C LEU A 207 7.92 5.24 -4.44
N LEU A 208 7.86 4.02 -3.93
CA LEU A 208 8.82 3.51 -2.96
C LEU A 208 9.86 2.63 -3.66
N ARG A 209 11.14 2.96 -3.51
CA ARG A 209 12.25 2.08 -3.90
C ARG A 209 13.05 1.65 -2.68
N LEU A 210 13.28 0.35 -2.59
CA LEU A 210 14.26 -0.27 -1.69
C LEU A 210 15.40 -0.88 -2.53
N LYS A 211 16.59 -1.00 -1.94
CA LYS A 211 17.77 -1.53 -2.63
C LYS A 211 17.59 -2.99 -3.04
N GLU A 212 17.05 -3.80 -2.13
CA GLU A 212 16.85 -5.25 -2.30
C GLU A 212 15.59 -5.58 -3.12
N GLY A 213 14.63 -4.65 -3.21
CA GLY A 213 13.30 -4.88 -3.78
C GLY A 213 12.19 -4.92 -2.72
N LEU A 214 10.95 -5.18 -3.16
CA LEU A 214 9.77 -5.15 -2.30
C LEU A 214 9.00 -6.47 -2.22
N ASP A 215 9.21 -7.36 -3.18
CA ASP A 215 8.41 -8.57 -3.36
C ASP A 215 9.03 -9.77 -2.63
N ILE A 216 8.27 -10.41 -1.76
CA ILE A 216 8.68 -11.62 -1.00
C ILE A 216 7.73 -12.81 -1.26
N SER A 217 6.99 -12.79 -2.37
CA SER A 217 6.06 -13.85 -2.74
C SER A 217 6.74 -15.23 -2.83
N HIS A 218 7.89 -15.32 -3.51
CA HIS A 218 8.66 -16.56 -3.66
C HIS A 218 9.02 -17.19 -2.31
N ILE A 219 9.42 -16.37 -1.34
CA ILE A 219 9.80 -16.84 0.00
C ILE A 219 8.57 -17.30 0.79
N GLN A 220 7.44 -16.61 0.63
CA GLN A 220 6.21 -16.97 1.34
C GLN A 220 5.63 -18.29 0.84
N ASP A 221 5.66 -18.51 -0.47
CA ASP A 221 5.22 -19.77 -1.06
C ASP A 221 6.10 -20.93 -0.58
N GLU A 222 7.42 -20.74 -0.47
CA GLU A 222 8.33 -21.74 0.11
C GLU A 222 8.06 -22.01 1.60
N ILE A 223 7.79 -20.97 2.39
CA ILE A 223 7.45 -21.14 3.82
C ILE A 223 6.11 -21.87 3.98
N GLN A 224 5.11 -21.52 3.16
CA GLN A 224 3.77 -22.12 3.23
C GLN A 224 3.78 -23.57 2.74
N THR A 225 4.48 -23.86 1.64
CA THR A 225 4.67 -25.25 1.14
C THR A 225 5.48 -26.12 2.11
N SER A 226 6.40 -25.53 2.87
CA SER A 226 7.14 -26.22 3.94
C SER A 226 6.26 -26.53 5.15
N GLN A 227 5.30 -25.66 5.48
CA GLN A 227 4.33 -25.89 6.56
C GLN A 227 3.25 -26.92 6.17
N GLU A 228 2.80 -26.93 4.92
CA GLU A 228 1.82 -27.91 4.41
C GLU A 228 2.38 -29.35 4.31
N LYS A 229 3.70 -29.52 4.24
CA LYS A 229 4.37 -30.84 4.27
C LYS A 229 4.51 -31.45 5.68
N ALA A 230 4.03 -30.79 6.73
CA ALA A 230 3.93 -31.38 8.06
C ALA A 230 2.57 -32.11 8.22
N PRO A 231 2.52 -33.45 8.36
CA PRO A 231 1.26 -34.13 8.56
C PRO A 231 0.85 -33.96 10.02
N GLY A 232 -0.08 -33.04 10.30
CA GLY A 232 -0.66 -32.97 11.64
C GLY A 232 -1.16 -31.61 12.11
N MET A 233 -1.98 -30.92 11.32
CA MET A 233 -3.01 -30.06 11.91
C MET A 233 -4.16 -29.97 10.90
N LYS A 234 -5.18 -30.82 11.07
CA LYS A 234 -6.46 -30.56 10.41
C LYS A 234 -6.99 -29.28 11.02
N ASP A 235 -6.83 -28.16 10.31
CA ASP A 235 -7.65 -26.98 10.58
C ASP A 235 -9.11 -27.45 10.59
N LEU A 236 -9.79 -27.17 11.69
CA LEU A 236 -11.23 -27.30 11.83
C LEU A 236 -11.88 -26.41 10.76
N LEU A 237 -12.06 -27.00 9.59
CA LEU A 237 -12.92 -26.50 8.53
C LEU A 237 -14.32 -26.60 9.11
N VAL A 238 -14.79 -25.51 9.73
CA VAL A 238 -16.21 -25.29 9.99
C VAL A 238 -16.85 -25.13 8.62
N SER A 239 -17.18 -26.25 8.00
CA SER A 239 -18.15 -26.33 6.94
C SER A 239 -19.49 -25.88 7.54
N ILE A 240 -19.89 -24.65 7.22
CA ILE A 240 -21.27 -24.24 7.37
C ILE A 240 -22.04 -25.03 6.31
N ASN A 241 -22.46 -26.24 6.68
CA ASN A 241 -23.49 -26.96 5.96
C ASN A 241 -24.79 -26.19 6.19
N ILE A 242 -25.23 -25.47 5.16
CA ILE A 242 -26.64 -25.11 5.01
C ILE A 242 -27.34 -26.44 4.76
N LYS A 243 -27.88 -27.04 5.83
CA LYS A 243 -28.82 -28.15 5.72
C LYS A 243 -30.18 -27.55 5.37
N ASP A 244 -30.53 -27.66 4.10
CA ASP A 244 -31.93 -27.65 3.70
C ASP A 244 -32.64 -28.85 4.33
N PHE A 245 -33.86 -28.59 4.78
CA PHE A 245 -34.83 -29.60 5.22
C PHE A 245 -35.17 -30.51 4.03
N ASP A 246 -35.10 -31.83 4.23
CA ASP A 246 -36.26 -32.73 4.09
C ASP A 246 -35.92 -34.15 4.59
N SER A 247 -36.92 -34.76 5.23
CA SER A 247 -36.96 -36.18 5.63
C SER A 247 -36.99 -37.06 4.36
N ASP A 248 -36.46 -38.29 4.31
CA ASP A 248 -36.87 -39.43 5.11
C ASP A 248 -35.95 -40.66 4.91
N SER A 249 -35.99 -41.53 5.92
CA SER A 249 -35.86 -43.00 5.85
C SER A 249 -34.49 -43.72 5.93
N SER A 250 -34.41 -44.58 6.97
CA SER A 250 -33.72 -45.89 7.08
C SER A 250 -32.19 -46.01 7.27
N LYS A 251 -31.83 -46.46 8.50
CA LYS A 251 -30.61 -47.19 8.93
C LYS A 251 -30.58 -48.64 8.32
N PRO A 252 -29.62 -49.58 8.63
CA PRO A 252 -28.39 -49.54 9.47
C PRO A 252 -27.13 -50.18 8.76
N SER A 253 -25.88 -50.07 9.23
CA SER A 253 -25.23 -50.93 10.23
C SER A 253 -23.71 -50.94 9.94
N SER A 254 -22.83 -50.76 10.94
CA SER A 254 -21.91 -51.77 11.48
C SER A 254 -20.42 -51.42 11.27
N LYS A 255 -19.69 -51.30 12.38
CA LYS A 255 -18.45 -52.03 12.74
C LYS A 255 -17.56 -51.22 13.67
N SER A 256 -17.49 -51.75 14.89
CA SER A 256 -16.48 -51.54 15.92
C SER A 256 -15.10 -52.03 15.47
N THR A 257 -14.05 -51.25 15.74
CA THR A 257 -12.72 -51.81 16.04
C THR A 257 -12.02 -50.91 17.06
N SER A 258 -11.76 -51.49 18.23
CA SER A 258 -10.89 -51.00 19.29
C SER A 258 -9.42 -51.06 18.87
N CYS A 259 -8.58 -50.09 19.26
CA CYS A 259 -7.14 -50.29 19.49
C CYS A 259 -6.57 -49.22 20.43
N GLN A 260 -6.41 -49.63 21.70
CA GLN A 260 -5.29 -49.43 22.62
C GLN A 260 -4.34 -48.22 22.44
N SER A 261 -4.32 -47.38 23.47
CA SER A 261 -3.33 -46.34 23.75
C SER A 261 -2.01 -46.91 24.27
N SER A 262 -0.90 -46.52 23.67
CA SER A 262 0.46 -46.59 24.25
C SER A 262 1.12 -45.21 24.14
N PRO A 263 1.84 -44.71 25.16
CA PRO A 263 2.44 -43.38 25.09
C PRO A 263 3.77 -43.46 24.33
N LEU A 264 3.82 -42.87 23.13
CA LEU A 264 5.07 -42.67 22.40
C LEU A 264 5.75 -41.39 22.90
N ILE A 265 6.92 -41.56 23.48
CA ILE A 265 7.86 -40.52 23.89
C ILE A 265 8.15 -39.60 22.70
N PHE A 266 7.75 -38.33 22.81
CA PHE A 266 8.07 -37.30 21.82
C PHE A 266 9.57 -36.99 21.91
N ARG A 267 10.37 -37.58 21.02
CA ARG A 267 11.73 -37.10 20.76
C ARG A 267 11.62 -35.84 19.90
N ASP A 268 11.88 -34.69 20.51
CA ASP A 268 12.10 -33.42 19.82
C ASP A 268 13.23 -33.57 18.81
N THR A 269 12.89 -33.87 17.56
CA THR A 269 13.81 -33.71 16.43
C THR A 269 13.64 -32.30 15.91
N LYS A 270 14.40 -31.36 16.50
CA LYS A 270 14.66 -30.06 15.88
C LYS A 270 15.30 -30.30 14.52
N LYS A 271 14.50 -30.21 13.45
CA LYS A 271 15.04 -30.06 12.09
C LYS A 271 15.83 -28.74 12.03
N PRO A 272 16.96 -28.70 11.30
CA PRO A 272 17.74 -27.46 11.18
C PRO A 272 16.89 -26.38 10.49
N PRO A 273 17.06 -25.10 10.84
CA PRO A 273 16.40 -24.01 10.16
C PRO A 273 16.79 -24.04 8.67
N MET A 274 15.80 -23.90 7.80
CA MET A 274 15.95 -23.77 6.36
C MET A 274 16.98 -22.66 6.07
N GLN A 275 18.10 -23.01 5.41
CA GLN A 275 19.12 -22.03 5.05
C GLN A 275 18.63 -21.25 3.84
N LEU A 276 18.00 -20.09 4.07
CA LEU A 276 17.67 -19.13 3.03
C LEU A 276 18.95 -18.59 2.38
N SER A 277 18.87 -18.19 1.11
CA SER A 277 19.98 -17.50 0.47
C SER A 277 20.29 -16.19 1.23
N PRO A 278 21.56 -15.74 1.28
CA PRO A 278 21.91 -14.50 1.96
C PRO A 278 21.24 -13.27 1.32
N ALA A 279 20.78 -13.38 0.06
CA ALA A 279 20.00 -12.33 -0.60
C ALA A 279 18.55 -12.31 -0.08
N ASP A 280 17.93 -13.49 0.08
CA ASP A 280 16.56 -13.61 0.59
C ASP A 280 16.46 -13.20 2.07
N GLU A 281 17.48 -13.49 2.88
CA GLU A 281 17.52 -13.03 4.27
C GLU A 281 17.60 -11.49 4.36
N LYS A 282 18.41 -10.87 3.50
CA LYS A 282 18.49 -9.41 3.39
C LYS A 282 17.16 -8.82 2.94
N LEU A 283 16.52 -9.42 1.93
CA LEU A 283 15.23 -9.00 1.41
C LEU A 283 14.12 -9.09 2.47
N LEU A 284 14.04 -10.21 3.22
CA LEU A 284 13.11 -10.37 4.33
C LEU A 284 13.33 -9.31 5.40
N THR A 285 14.60 -9.04 5.76
CA THR A 285 14.96 -8.03 6.76
C THR A 285 14.57 -6.62 6.28
N ALA A 286 14.88 -6.28 5.03
CA ALA A 286 14.49 -5.02 4.41
C ALA A 286 12.96 -4.88 4.32
N SER A 287 12.24 -5.98 4.07
CA SER A 287 10.77 -5.97 3.96
C SER A 287 10.08 -5.58 5.29
N GLN A 288 10.70 -5.90 6.43
CA GLN A 288 10.18 -5.65 7.77
C GLN A 288 10.74 -4.39 8.44
N GLN A 289 11.63 -3.65 7.76
CA GLN A 289 12.35 -2.53 8.38
C GLN A 289 11.44 -1.46 8.96
N PHE A 290 10.31 -1.15 8.29
CA PHE A 290 9.35 -0.13 8.73
C PHE A 290 8.36 -0.62 9.79
N GLN A 291 8.35 -1.93 10.07
CA GLN A 291 7.60 -2.48 11.19
C GLN A 291 8.25 -2.11 12.52
N LYS A 292 9.58 -2.07 12.57
CA LYS A 292 10.36 -1.77 13.76
C LYS A 292 10.46 -0.25 14.00
N LYS A 293 10.80 0.15 15.23
CA LYS A 293 11.10 1.55 15.57
C LYS A 293 12.37 1.95 14.81
N GLN A 294 12.34 3.10 14.14
CA GLN A 294 13.51 3.60 13.42
C GLN A 294 14.56 4.09 14.42
N SER A 295 15.82 3.90 14.08
CA SER A 295 16.94 4.43 14.83
C SER A 295 16.94 5.96 14.77
N LYS A 296 17.69 6.59 15.68
CA LYS A 296 17.93 8.03 15.63
C LYS A 296 18.69 8.35 14.34
N GLY A 297 18.12 9.17 13.48
CA GLY A 297 18.71 9.59 12.22
C GLY A 297 17.90 10.68 11.54
N THR A 298 17.95 10.76 10.21
CA THR A 298 17.32 11.86 9.46
C THR A 298 16.35 11.37 8.39
N ILE A 299 15.29 12.14 8.18
CA ILE A 299 14.43 12.08 6.99
C ILE A 299 14.84 13.27 6.13
N ASP A 300 15.42 13.00 4.97
CA ASP A 300 15.93 14.04 4.09
C ASP A 300 14.90 14.32 2.99
N VAL A 301 14.48 15.58 2.89
CA VAL A 301 13.44 16.01 1.94
C VAL A 301 14.07 16.90 0.88
N TRP A 302 14.08 16.44 -0.36
CA TRP A 302 14.59 17.14 -1.53
C TRP A 302 13.44 17.78 -2.30
N TRP A 303 13.13 19.02 -1.94
CA TRP A 303 12.07 19.80 -2.54
C TRP A 303 12.60 20.56 -3.75
N LEU A 304 12.44 19.96 -4.94
CA LEU A 304 13.03 20.45 -6.19
C LEU A 304 12.04 21.20 -7.09
N PHE A 305 10.75 20.95 -6.93
CA PHE A 305 9.68 21.67 -7.64
C PHE A 305 8.47 21.84 -6.72
N ASP A 306 7.65 22.84 -7.03
CA ASP A 306 6.39 23.04 -6.32
C ASP A 306 5.34 22.03 -6.79
N ASP A 307 5.15 20.98 -5.99
CA ASP A 307 4.19 19.90 -6.23
C ASP A 307 2.94 20.05 -5.34
N GLY A 308 2.60 21.28 -4.91
CA GLY A 308 1.45 21.56 -4.05
C GLY A 308 1.68 21.25 -2.56
N GLY A 309 2.83 20.68 -2.18
CA GLY A 309 3.26 20.47 -0.79
C GLY A 309 3.16 19.04 -0.26
N LEU A 310 2.71 18.06 -1.07
CA LEU A 310 2.60 16.65 -0.64
C LEU A 310 3.96 16.06 -0.22
N THR A 311 5.03 16.47 -0.91
CA THR A 311 6.44 16.11 -0.63
C THR A 311 6.88 16.52 0.78
N LEU A 312 6.36 17.62 1.32
CA LEU A 312 6.65 18.10 2.68
C LEU A 312 5.68 17.51 3.71
N LEU A 313 4.42 17.30 3.33
CA LEU A 313 3.38 16.77 4.20
C LEU A 313 3.68 15.33 4.65
N ILE A 314 4.17 14.47 3.76
CA ILE A 314 4.45 13.05 4.09
C ILE A 314 5.50 12.93 5.21
N PRO A 315 6.72 13.54 5.09
CA PRO A 315 7.70 13.57 6.18
C PRO A 315 7.14 14.07 7.51
N TYR A 316 6.35 15.16 7.47
CA TYR A 316 5.72 15.72 8.67
C TYR A 316 4.80 14.69 9.35
N LEU A 317 3.91 14.05 8.59
CA LEU A 317 3.01 13.02 9.11
C LEU A 317 3.75 11.80 9.67
N LEU A 318 4.90 11.43 9.09
CA LEU A 318 5.75 10.37 9.59
C LEU A 318 6.33 10.71 10.97
N THR A 319 6.92 11.89 11.14
CA THR A 319 7.53 12.31 12.43
C THR A 319 6.55 12.38 13.59
N ASN A 320 5.26 12.61 13.32
CA ASN A 320 4.20 12.55 14.32
C ASN A 320 3.91 11.13 14.86
N LYS A 321 4.56 10.09 14.31
CA LYS A 321 4.40 8.70 14.78
C LYS A 321 5.55 8.28 15.69
N ASN A 322 5.22 7.51 16.72
CA ASN A 322 6.18 6.98 17.70
C ASN A 322 7.39 6.24 17.08
N LYS A 323 7.22 5.63 15.90
CA LYS A 323 8.30 4.91 15.21
C LYS A 323 9.37 5.83 14.60
N TRP A 324 9.01 7.08 14.30
CA TRP A 324 9.84 8.08 13.60
C TRP A 324 10.06 9.34 14.43
N ARG A 325 9.59 9.39 15.68
CA ARG A 325 9.66 10.57 16.56
C ARG A 325 11.09 11.05 16.81
N ASP A 326 12.05 10.14 16.75
CA ASP A 326 13.47 10.43 17.00
C ASP A 326 14.22 10.81 15.70
N CYS A 327 13.55 10.82 14.55
CA CYS A 327 14.12 11.21 13.27
C CYS A 327 13.97 12.73 13.05
N LYS A 328 15.06 13.40 12.64
CA LYS A 328 15.03 14.83 12.30
C LYS A 328 14.75 15.04 10.81
N ILE A 329 13.92 16.02 10.48
CA ILE A 329 13.69 16.39 9.07
C ILE A 329 14.77 17.38 8.63
N ARG A 330 15.43 17.10 7.49
CA ARG A 330 16.31 18.05 6.80
C ARG A 330 15.69 18.39 5.45
N VAL A 331 15.53 19.67 5.14
CA VAL A 331 14.93 20.09 3.86
C VAL A 331 16.04 20.68 2.98
N PHE A 332 16.25 20.06 1.82
CA PHE A 332 17.11 20.51 0.75
C PHE A 332 16.25 21.15 -0.34
N ILE A 333 16.59 22.37 -0.73
CA ILE A 333 15.85 23.14 -1.73
C ILE A 333 16.77 23.41 -2.92
N GLY A 334 16.28 23.14 -4.13
CA GLY A 334 16.99 23.49 -5.35
C GLY A 334 16.97 25.00 -5.59
N GLY A 335 18.09 25.68 -5.39
CA GLY A 335 18.25 27.10 -5.74
C GLY A 335 18.49 27.31 -7.24
N LYS A 336 18.16 28.50 -7.76
CA LYS A 336 18.67 28.95 -9.07
C LYS A 336 20.14 29.29 -8.92
N ILE A 337 21.03 28.37 -9.29
CA ILE A 337 22.46 28.65 -9.35
C ILE A 337 22.82 28.81 -10.82
N ASN A 338 23.20 30.04 -11.20
CA ASN A 338 23.60 30.42 -12.56
C ASN A 338 24.94 29.80 -13.02
N ARG A 339 25.58 28.95 -12.22
CA ARG A 339 26.89 28.36 -12.52
C ARG A 339 27.07 27.05 -11.78
N ILE A 340 26.73 25.93 -12.40
CA ILE A 340 27.35 24.64 -12.06
C ILE A 340 27.59 23.88 -13.37
N ASP A 341 28.54 24.36 -14.16
CA ASP A 341 29.33 23.51 -15.05
C ASP A 341 30.37 22.79 -14.19
N HIS A 342 29.91 21.96 -13.24
CA HIS A 342 30.81 20.97 -12.65
C HIS A 342 30.80 19.77 -13.59
N ASP A 343 31.99 19.33 -13.99
CA ASP A 343 32.20 18.13 -14.78
C ASP A 343 31.42 16.97 -14.15
N LEU A 344 30.37 16.53 -14.84
CA LEU A 344 29.65 15.31 -14.50
C LEU A 344 30.68 14.19 -14.37
N SER A 345 30.56 13.33 -13.36
CA SER A 345 31.45 12.18 -13.27
C SER A 345 31.38 11.39 -14.58
N ILE A 346 32.51 11.35 -15.32
CA ILE A 346 32.63 10.61 -16.59
C ILE A 346 32.12 9.18 -16.40
N HIS A 347 32.37 8.60 -15.22
CA HIS A 347 31.89 7.29 -14.84
C HIS A 347 30.36 7.21 -14.80
N CYS A 348 29.68 8.12 -14.11
CA CYS A 348 28.22 8.11 -14.00
C CYS A 348 27.53 8.39 -15.34
N LYS A 349 28.13 9.24 -16.18
CA LYS A 349 27.68 9.49 -17.54
C LYS A 349 27.81 8.23 -18.41
N LYS A 350 28.96 7.56 -18.37
CA LYS A 350 29.18 6.31 -19.10
C LYS A 350 28.20 5.21 -18.67
N MET A 351 27.94 5.06 -17.37
CA MET A 351 26.94 4.10 -16.87
C MET A 351 25.51 4.40 -17.35
N PHE A 352 25.19 5.66 -17.59
CA PHE A 352 23.88 6.06 -18.13
C PHE A 352 23.78 5.72 -19.61
N GLU A 353 24.83 6.01 -20.38
CA GLU A 353 24.92 5.66 -21.81
C GLU A 353 24.82 4.14 -22.00
N GLU A 354 25.59 3.35 -21.23
CA GLU A 354 25.52 1.88 -21.22
C GLU A 354 24.12 1.34 -20.84
N MET A 355 23.35 2.06 -20.03
CA MET A 355 22.01 1.66 -19.61
C MET A 355 20.96 1.87 -20.70
N ILE A 356 21.12 2.90 -21.51
CA ILE A 356 20.17 3.30 -22.55
C ILE A 356 20.46 2.58 -23.86
N GLU A 357 21.72 2.22 -24.13
CA GLU A 357 22.17 1.62 -25.38
C GLU A 357 21.26 0.49 -25.93
N PRO A 358 20.79 -0.49 -25.13
CA PRO A 358 19.93 -1.57 -25.63
C PRO A 358 18.55 -1.09 -26.11
N TYR A 359 18.13 0.09 -25.70
CA TYR A 359 16.81 0.65 -25.95
C TYR A 359 16.84 1.77 -26.99
N ARG A 360 18.02 2.13 -27.52
CA ARG A 360 18.13 3.16 -28.56
C ARG A 360 17.60 2.67 -29.90
N LEU A 361 17.03 3.60 -30.63
CA LEU A 361 16.72 3.49 -32.04
C LEU A 361 17.68 4.44 -32.77
N ASN A 362 18.70 3.90 -33.42
CA ASN A 362 19.64 4.68 -34.23
C ASN A 362 18.96 5.05 -35.54
N GLU A 363 18.25 6.17 -35.56
CA GLU A 363 17.45 6.59 -36.72
C GLU A 363 18.33 6.93 -37.92
N ASP A 364 19.51 7.50 -37.64
CA ASP A 364 20.46 7.97 -38.66
C ASP A 364 21.08 6.81 -39.47
N ASP A 365 21.06 5.59 -38.92
CA ASP A 365 21.59 4.38 -39.56
C ASP A 365 20.52 3.63 -40.38
N MET A 366 19.26 4.10 -40.38
CA MET A 366 18.10 3.38 -40.92
C MET A 366 17.36 4.18 -42.01
N GLU A 367 16.69 3.46 -42.92
CA GLU A 367 15.74 4.09 -43.84
C GLU A 367 14.52 4.63 -43.07
N GLN A 368 14.03 5.80 -43.48
CA GLN A 368 13.00 6.54 -42.75
C GLN A 368 11.69 5.75 -42.57
N GLU A 369 11.23 5.02 -43.59
CA GLU A 369 10.05 4.15 -43.49
C GLU A 369 10.25 2.98 -42.52
N ALA A 370 11.48 2.44 -42.44
CA ALA A 370 11.80 1.34 -41.53
C ALA A 370 11.85 1.83 -40.08
N ALA A 371 12.42 3.01 -39.85
CA ALA A 371 12.42 3.66 -38.54
C ALA A 371 10.99 3.98 -38.06
N GLU A 372 10.11 4.48 -38.94
CA GLU A 372 8.71 4.75 -38.60
C GLU A 372 7.92 3.47 -38.27
N LYS A 373 8.14 2.37 -39.00
CA LYS A 373 7.54 1.07 -38.68
C LYS A 373 8.00 0.57 -37.30
N LEU A 374 9.30 0.63 -37.01
CA LEU A 374 9.82 0.22 -35.70
C LEU A 374 9.32 1.11 -34.55
N LYS A 375 9.15 2.41 -34.79
CA LYS A 375 8.52 3.31 -33.80
C LYS A 375 7.07 2.94 -33.51
N ALA A 376 6.33 2.51 -34.54
CA ALA A 376 4.94 2.08 -34.39
C ALA A 376 4.82 0.74 -33.66
N GLU A 377 5.73 -0.19 -33.92
CA GLU A 377 5.77 -1.51 -33.26
C GLU A 377 6.32 -1.43 -31.83
N GLU A 378 7.37 -0.63 -31.61
CA GLU A 378 8.11 -0.53 -30.35
C GLU A 378 8.24 0.92 -29.87
N PRO A 379 7.14 1.54 -29.40
CA PRO A 379 7.11 2.96 -28.99
C PRO A 379 7.96 3.25 -27.74
N TRP A 380 8.42 2.22 -27.04
CA TRP A 380 9.31 2.34 -25.88
C TRP A 380 10.78 2.53 -26.26
N ARG A 381 11.17 2.48 -27.53
CA ARG A 381 12.56 2.79 -27.91
C ARG A 381 12.86 4.28 -27.75
N ILE A 382 14.13 4.59 -27.54
CA ILE A 382 14.63 5.93 -27.30
C ILE A 382 15.21 6.44 -28.62
N THR A 383 14.68 7.56 -29.09
CA THR A 383 15.12 8.18 -30.34
C THR A 383 16.31 9.12 -30.11
N ASP A 384 17.18 9.27 -31.11
CA ASP A 384 18.36 10.13 -30.98
C ASP A 384 17.98 11.60 -30.80
N ASN A 385 16.95 12.06 -31.52
CA ASN A 385 16.37 13.39 -31.36
C ASN A 385 15.82 13.63 -29.93
N GLU A 386 15.11 12.65 -29.37
CA GLU A 386 14.63 12.73 -27.99
C GLU A 386 15.79 12.82 -26.99
N LEU A 387 16.85 12.03 -27.18
CA LEU A 387 18.02 12.03 -26.30
C LEU A 387 18.76 13.36 -26.36
N GLU A 388 18.90 13.95 -27.54
CA GLU A 388 19.52 15.27 -27.73
C GLU A 388 18.67 16.38 -27.07
N LEU A 389 17.36 16.38 -27.33
CA LEU A 389 16.43 17.37 -26.78
C LEU A 389 16.40 17.34 -25.24
N TYR A 390 16.46 16.15 -24.63
CA TYR A 390 16.38 15.98 -23.18
C TYR A 390 17.72 15.75 -22.49
N ARG A 391 18.85 15.98 -23.19
CA ARG A 391 20.20 15.81 -22.63
C ARG A 391 20.41 16.53 -21.30
N ALA A 392 19.96 17.78 -21.20
CA ALA A 392 20.06 18.56 -19.97
C ALA A 392 19.24 17.97 -18.81
N LYS A 393 18.06 17.39 -19.09
CA LYS A 393 17.25 16.70 -18.07
C LYS A 393 17.92 15.42 -17.62
N SER A 394 18.46 14.62 -18.55
CA SER A 394 19.22 13.40 -18.25
C SER A 394 20.42 13.70 -17.35
N ASN A 395 21.25 14.68 -17.74
CA ASN A 395 22.41 15.11 -16.95
C ASN A 395 22.01 15.60 -15.55
N ARG A 396 20.87 16.30 -15.43
CA ARG A 396 20.34 16.72 -14.13
C ARG A 396 20.02 15.53 -13.23
N GLN A 397 19.44 14.44 -13.74
CA GLN A 397 19.14 13.26 -12.90
C GLN A 397 20.42 12.57 -12.41
N ILE A 398 21.42 12.48 -13.28
CA ILE A 398 22.74 11.93 -12.92
C ILE A 398 23.37 12.78 -11.81
N ARG A 399 23.40 14.10 -11.99
CA ARG A 399 23.96 15.03 -11.00
C ARG A 399 23.20 15.01 -9.67
N LEU A 400 21.88 14.89 -9.72
CA LEU A 400 21.07 14.77 -8.51
C LEU A 400 21.40 13.49 -7.74
N ASN A 401 21.63 12.36 -8.41
CA ASN A 401 22.05 11.14 -7.74
C ASN A 401 23.40 11.30 -7.04
N GLU A 402 24.38 11.95 -7.67
CA GLU A 402 25.67 12.24 -7.03
C GLU A 402 25.49 13.03 -5.73
N LEU A 403 24.67 14.09 -5.77
CA LEU A 403 24.36 14.92 -4.61
C LEU A 403 23.58 14.16 -3.52
N LEU A 404 22.67 13.26 -3.92
CA LEU A 404 21.94 12.40 -2.99
C LEU A 404 22.88 11.43 -2.26
N LYS A 405 23.87 10.88 -2.97
CA LYS A 405 24.88 10.00 -2.36
C LYS A 405 25.80 10.77 -1.42
N GLU A 406 26.17 12.00 -1.78
CA GLU A 406 27.04 12.85 -0.96
C GLU A 406 26.36 13.29 0.35
N HIS A 407 25.11 13.76 0.29
CA HIS A 407 24.46 14.39 1.45
C HIS A 407 23.48 13.50 2.22
N SER A 408 22.95 12.44 1.59
CA SER A 408 21.84 11.63 2.11
C SER A 408 22.13 10.12 2.19
N SER A 409 23.39 9.69 2.07
CA SER A 409 23.78 8.26 2.15
C SER A 409 23.45 7.58 3.48
N THR A 410 23.41 8.32 4.60
CA THR A 410 23.10 7.78 5.93
C THR A 410 21.66 8.05 6.40
N ALA A 411 20.79 8.58 5.52
CA ALA A 411 19.42 8.92 5.87
C ALA A 411 18.57 7.65 6.10
N ASN A 412 17.59 7.72 7.01
CA ASN A 412 16.63 6.62 7.21
C ASN A 412 15.60 6.55 6.08
N LEU A 413 15.26 7.71 5.51
CA LEU A 413 14.32 7.86 4.41
C LEU A 413 14.66 9.12 3.63
N ILE A 414 14.69 9.01 2.31
CA ILE A 414 14.80 10.16 1.40
C ILE A 414 13.44 10.39 0.76
N VAL A 415 12.93 11.61 0.81
CA VAL A 415 11.71 12.02 0.09
C VAL A 415 12.10 13.07 -0.94
N ILE A 416 11.93 12.77 -2.21
CA ILE A 416 12.33 13.66 -3.31
C ILE A 416 11.16 13.88 -4.27
N THR A 417 11.08 15.08 -4.84
CA THR A 417 10.16 15.35 -5.94
C THR A 417 10.42 14.42 -7.13
N MET A 418 9.39 13.72 -7.60
CA MET A 418 9.48 12.88 -8.78
C MET A 418 9.61 13.73 -10.06
N PRO A 419 10.59 13.45 -10.94
CA PRO A 419 10.67 14.12 -12.24
C PRO A 419 9.45 13.76 -13.09
N LEU A 420 8.91 14.72 -13.85
CA LEU A 420 7.79 14.47 -14.76
C LEU A 420 8.26 14.50 -16.21
N ALA A 421 7.90 13.44 -16.92
CA ALA A 421 7.90 13.37 -18.36
C ALA A 421 6.47 13.59 -18.89
N ARG A 422 6.34 14.32 -20.01
CA ARG A 422 5.04 14.44 -20.70
C ARG A 422 4.84 13.21 -21.58
N LYS A 423 3.69 12.56 -21.43
CA LYS A 423 3.28 11.40 -22.24
C LYS A 423 3.36 11.73 -23.74
N GLY A 424 3.88 10.82 -24.54
CA GLY A 424 4.04 10.96 -25.99
C GLY A 424 5.23 11.81 -26.45
N THR A 425 5.83 12.62 -25.57
CA THR A 425 7.06 13.36 -25.90
C THR A 425 8.33 12.68 -25.42
N VAL A 426 8.20 11.81 -24.43
CA VAL A 426 9.29 11.05 -23.83
C VAL A 426 8.87 9.59 -23.87
N SER A 427 9.76 8.75 -24.34
CA SER A 427 9.65 7.31 -24.38
C SER A 427 9.59 6.72 -22.97
N SER A 428 8.81 5.65 -22.81
CA SER A 428 8.66 4.96 -21.54
C SER A 428 9.99 4.44 -21.00
N ALA A 429 10.89 3.96 -21.87
CA ALA A 429 12.21 3.49 -21.46
C ALA A 429 13.08 4.65 -20.95
N LEU A 430 13.11 5.79 -21.65
CA LEU A 430 13.90 6.95 -21.23
C LEU A 430 13.42 7.46 -19.86
N TYR A 431 12.11 7.56 -19.68
CA TYR A 431 11.56 7.99 -18.40
C TYR A 431 11.87 7.00 -17.26
N MET A 432 11.76 5.69 -17.51
CA MET A 432 12.15 4.67 -16.53
C MET A 432 13.65 4.75 -16.19
N THR A 433 14.52 5.01 -17.17
CA THR A 433 15.96 5.18 -16.93
C THR A 433 16.24 6.41 -16.07
N TRP A 434 15.51 7.52 -16.23
CA TRP A 434 15.62 8.70 -15.36
C TRP A 434 15.26 8.36 -13.91
N LEU A 435 14.18 7.62 -13.69
CA LEU A 435 13.78 7.21 -12.35
C LEU A 435 14.79 6.24 -11.73
N ASP A 436 15.31 5.29 -12.51
CA ASP A 436 16.34 4.34 -12.05
C ASP A 436 17.64 5.07 -11.68
N THR A 437 18.12 5.94 -12.57
CA THR A 437 19.38 6.67 -12.39
C THR A 437 19.34 7.64 -11.23
N LEU A 438 18.22 8.32 -11.01
CA LEU A 438 18.03 9.20 -9.85
C LEU A 438 18.08 8.44 -8.53
N THR A 439 17.58 7.21 -8.49
CA THR A 439 17.34 6.47 -7.23
C THR A 439 18.30 5.30 -6.98
N LYS A 440 19.39 5.22 -7.77
CA LYS A 440 20.34 4.11 -7.75
C LYS A 440 21.27 4.15 -6.53
N ASP A 441 21.40 3.02 -5.83
CA ASP A 441 22.28 2.80 -4.66
C ASP A 441 22.04 3.74 -3.48
N LEU A 442 20.79 4.14 -3.26
CA LEU A 442 20.40 4.99 -2.14
C LEU A 442 19.73 4.18 -1.01
N PRO A 443 19.67 4.74 0.21
CA PRO A 443 18.73 4.28 1.25
C PRO A 443 17.28 4.28 0.75
N PRO A 444 16.31 3.78 1.54
CA PRO A 444 14.90 3.82 1.16
C PRO A 444 14.49 5.20 0.67
N ILE A 445 14.02 5.27 -0.57
CA ILE A 445 13.71 6.53 -1.25
C ILE A 445 12.26 6.52 -1.71
N LEU A 446 11.61 7.66 -1.50
CA LEU A 446 10.23 7.95 -1.82
C LEU A 446 10.22 9.06 -2.88
N LEU A 447 9.91 8.71 -4.14
CA LEU A 447 9.64 9.72 -5.16
C LEU A 447 8.19 10.15 -5.00
N VAL A 448 7.96 11.44 -4.79
CA VAL A 448 6.62 11.99 -4.55
C VAL A 448 6.33 13.08 -5.55
N ARG A 449 5.11 13.08 -6.08
CA ARG A 449 4.57 14.20 -6.83
C ARG A 449 3.10 14.39 -6.46
N GLY A 450 2.74 15.58 -6.01
CA GLY A 450 1.35 15.95 -5.79
C GLY A 450 0.63 16.29 -7.09
N ASN A 451 -0.67 16.53 -6.97
CA ASN A 451 -1.55 16.91 -8.08
C ASN A 451 -1.61 18.44 -8.31
N HIS A 452 -0.57 19.16 -7.87
CA HIS A 452 -0.47 20.63 -7.92
C HIS A 452 -1.58 21.42 -7.19
N GLN A 453 -2.54 20.75 -6.54
CA GLN A 453 -3.44 21.40 -5.59
C GLN A 453 -2.67 21.71 -4.31
N SER A 454 -2.80 22.94 -3.82
CA SER A 454 -2.14 23.35 -2.59
C SER A 454 -2.67 22.51 -1.42
N VAL A 455 -1.77 21.81 -0.73
CA VAL A 455 -2.05 21.04 0.50
C VAL A 455 -1.49 21.71 1.74
N LEU A 456 -0.73 22.80 1.56
CA LEU A 456 -0.19 23.64 2.63
C LEU A 456 -0.77 25.05 2.48
N THR A 457 -1.30 25.60 3.58
CA THR A 457 -1.61 27.04 3.66
C THR A 457 -0.39 27.79 4.21
N PHE A 458 -0.06 28.95 3.64
CA PHE A 458 1.07 29.79 4.06
C PHE A 458 0.97 30.36 5.49
N TYR A 459 -0.12 30.13 6.21
CA TYR A 459 -0.32 30.61 7.57
C TYR A 459 -0.96 29.51 8.42
N SER A 460 -0.26 29.15 9.51
CA SER A 460 -0.76 28.27 10.58
C SER A 460 -1.85 28.99 11.36
#